data_AF-A0A0F6R1B5-F1
#
_entry.id   AF-A0A0F6R1B5-F1
#
_cell.length_a   1.000
_cell.length_b   1.000
_cell.length_c   1.000
_cell.angle_alpha   90.00
_cell.angle_beta   90.00
_cell.angle_gamma   90.00
#
_symmetry.space_group_name_H-M   'P 1'
#
loop_
_entity.id
_entity.type
_entity.pdbx_description
1 polymer ?
#
loop_
_entity_poly.entity_id
_entity_poly.type
_entity_poly.pdbx_seq_one_letter_code
_entity_poly.pdbx_strand_id
1 'polypeptide(L)'
;MIPLTTRRLGKRLSALACATTLVVAPIVSNQPEAFAQEETADLVLYKDLDQVPEAAKYQRYPLTWHCHKGEEYNDYGTVRLSPRKGIRFKSIPKGASCTVTEDTDATAVNGYTQTIRWWVNPGGEAKLQTPDQPNQISFTLNSDTKVLSAGSFEKNRFEEAIPYTSSSS
;
A
#
# COMPACT_ATOMS: atom_id res chain seq x y z
N MET A 1 -24.05 -70.48 -63.20
CA MET A 1 -23.71 -70.84 -61.81
C MET A 1 -24.87 -70.42 -60.92
N ILE A 2 -25.52 -71.38 -60.28
CA ILE A 2 -26.51 -71.22 -59.19
C ILE A 2 -25.69 -71.05 -57.87
N PRO A 3 -26.17 -70.62 -56.66
CA PRO A 3 -27.56 -70.33 -56.27
C PRO A 3 -27.83 -69.33 -55.08
N LEU A 4 -29.14 -69.23 -54.72
CA LEU A 4 -29.77 -69.13 -53.38
C LEU A 4 -29.94 -67.77 -52.62
N THR A 5 -31.19 -67.30 -52.63
CA THR A 5 -32.10 -66.94 -51.49
C THR A 5 -31.59 -66.12 -50.29
N THR A 6 -32.37 -65.10 -49.89
CA THR A 6 -33.35 -65.19 -48.77
C THR A 6 -34.19 -63.92 -48.62
N ARG A 7 -35.51 -64.10 -48.40
CA ARG A 7 -36.43 -63.10 -47.84
C ARG A 7 -36.07 -62.84 -46.37
N ARG A 8 -36.21 -61.60 -45.89
CA ARG A 8 -36.66 -61.37 -44.51
C ARG A 8 -37.54 -60.12 -44.38
N LEU A 9 -38.71 -60.39 -43.84
CA LEU A 9 -39.75 -59.49 -43.39
C LEU A 9 -39.40 -58.97 -41.98
N GLY A 10 -39.82 -57.75 -41.65
CA GLY A 10 -39.91 -57.24 -40.28
C GLY A 10 -39.00 -56.03 -40.05
N LYS A 11 -39.38 -55.03 -39.26
CA LYS A 11 -40.54 -54.78 -38.41
C LYS A 11 -40.56 -53.27 -38.19
N ARG A 12 -41.74 -52.64 -38.23
CA ARG A 12 -41.92 -51.27 -37.76
C ARG A 12 -41.55 -51.19 -36.27
N LEU A 13 -40.56 -50.37 -35.93
CA LEU A 13 -40.30 -49.95 -34.56
C LEU A 13 -40.56 -48.45 -34.49
N SER A 14 -41.76 -48.11 -34.02
CA SER A 14 -42.07 -46.77 -33.53
C SER A 14 -41.21 -46.51 -32.31
N ALA A 15 -40.18 -45.67 -32.45
CA ALA A 15 -39.47 -45.13 -31.31
C ALA A 15 -40.36 -44.05 -30.67
N LEU A 16 -40.92 -44.37 -29.50
CA LEU A 16 -41.47 -43.37 -28.59
C LEU A 16 -40.32 -42.44 -28.19
N ALA A 17 -40.31 -41.21 -28.69
CA ALA A 17 -39.44 -40.17 -28.18
C ALA A 17 -39.93 -39.79 -26.78
N CYS A 18 -39.24 -40.28 -25.75
CA CYS A 18 -39.46 -39.86 -24.37
C CYS A 18 -38.94 -38.42 -24.26
N ALA A 19 -39.83 -37.43 -24.43
CA ALA A 19 -39.52 -36.03 -24.22
C ALA A 19 -39.17 -35.83 -22.74
N THR A 20 -37.88 -35.92 -22.43
CA THR A 20 -37.38 -35.66 -21.09
C THR A 20 -37.31 -34.15 -20.94
N THR A 21 -38.30 -33.57 -20.27
CA THR A 21 -38.32 -32.15 -19.94
C THR A 21 -37.11 -31.85 -19.06
N LEU A 22 -36.10 -31.18 -19.61
CA LEU A 22 -34.94 -30.72 -18.86
C LEU A 22 -35.41 -29.56 -17.97
N VAL A 23 -35.57 -29.82 -16.67
CA VAL A 23 -35.81 -28.76 -15.68
C VAL A 23 -34.48 -28.02 -15.51
N VAL A 24 -34.32 -26.90 -16.21
CA VAL A 24 -33.19 -25.98 -15.98
C VAL A 24 -33.48 -25.24 -14.67
N ALA A 25 -32.92 -25.73 -13.57
CA ALA A 25 -32.88 -24.94 -12.34
C ALA A 25 -32.02 -23.69 -12.59
N PRO A 26 -32.40 -22.50 -12.09
CA PRO A 26 -31.54 -21.33 -12.17
C PRO A 26 -30.26 -21.62 -11.40
N ILE A 27 -29.13 -21.53 -12.09
CA ILE A 27 -27.82 -21.51 -11.44
C ILE A 27 -27.77 -20.19 -10.66
N VAL A 28 -28.07 -20.25 -9.36
CA VAL A 28 -27.71 -19.17 -8.44
C VAL A 28 -26.18 -19.16 -8.41
N SER A 29 -25.61 -18.27 -9.21
CA SER A 29 -24.18 -18.03 -9.27
C SER A 29 -23.75 -17.39 -7.95
N ASN A 30 -23.43 -18.21 -6.95
CA ASN A 30 -22.63 -17.80 -5.80
C ASN A 30 -21.20 -17.52 -6.30
N GLN A 31 -21.04 -16.42 -7.04
CA GLN A 31 -19.74 -15.84 -7.27
C GLN A 31 -19.37 -15.18 -5.93
N PRO A 32 -18.36 -15.67 -5.18
CA PRO A 32 -17.88 -14.92 -4.03
C PRO A 32 -17.51 -13.54 -4.56
N GLU A 33 -18.07 -12.50 -3.95
CA GLU A 33 -17.63 -11.14 -4.19
C GLU A 33 -16.12 -11.16 -4.05
N ALA A 34 -15.41 -10.90 -5.14
CA ALA A 34 -13.97 -10.81 -5.10
C ALA A 34 -13.65 -9.78 -4.03
N PHE A 35 -13.05 -10.21 -2.91
CA PHE A 35 -12.59 -9.32 -1.86
C PHE A 35 -11.84 -8.19 -2.55
N ALA A 36 -12.41 -6.98 -2.54
CA ALA A 36 -11.74 -5.83 -3.12
C ALA A 36 -10.41 -5.69 -2.39
N GLN A 37 -9.30 -5.96 -3.10
CA GLN A 37 -7.98 -5.86 -2.49
C GLN A 37 -7.77 -4.39 -2.14
N GLU A 38 -7.69 -4.08 -0.85
CA GLU A 38 -7.48 -2.71 -0.39
C GLU A 38 -6.16 -2.19 -0.97
N GLU A 39 -6.24 -1.11 -1.75
CA GLU A 39 -5.05 -0.50 -2.31
C GLU A 39 -4.20 0.10 -1.19
N THR A 40 -2.92 -0.24 -1.18
CA THR A 40 -1.95 0.29 -0.22
C THR A 40 -0.88 1.11 -0.91
N ALA A 41 -0.18 1.92 -0.11
CA ALA A 41 0.98 2.68 -0.51
C ALA A 41 2.02 2.72 0.61
N ASP A 42 3.24 3.09 0.27
CA ASP A 42 4.30 3.31 1.24
C ASP A 42 4.36 4.79 1.63
N LEU A 43 4.55 5.07 2.92
CA LEU A 43 4.99 6.37 3.39
C LEU A 43 6.52 6.35 3.52
N VAL A 44 7.17 7.39 3.00
CA VAL A 44 8.60 7.60 3.23
C VAL A 44 8.81 8.91 3.97
N LEU A 45 9.59 8.85 5.05
CA LEU A 45 10.05 10.01 5.80
C LEU A 45 11.56 10.14 5.67
N TYR A 46 12.05 11.35 5.51
CA TYR A 46 13.47 11.64 5.35
C TYR A 46 13.87 12.88 6.13
N LYS A 47 14.92 12.78 6.94
CA LYS A 47 15.44 13.91 7.69
C LYS A 47 16.42 14.70 6.83
N ASP A 48 16.01 15.88 6.42
CA ASP A 48 16.80 16.75 5.57
C ASP A 48 17.53 17.83 6.35
N LEU A 49 18.80 17.99 6.02
CA LEU A 49 19.68 19.04 6.53
C LEU A 49 20.47 19.58 5.34
N ASP A 50 20.39 20.89 5.10
CA ASP A 50 21.11 21.57 4.00
C ASP A 50 22.62 21.24 4.05
N GLN A 51 23.16 21.18 5.27
CA GLN A 51 24.47 20.66 5.58
C GLN A 51 24.38 19.85 6.87
N VAL A 52 25.16 18.77 6.98
CA VAL A 52 25.24 18.00 8.22
C VAL A 52 26.46 18.51 8.99
N PRO A 53 26.27 19.32 10.05
CA PRO A 53 27.38 19.71 10.90
C PRO A 53 27.98 18.49 11.60
N GLU A 54 29.27 18.56 11.93
CA GLU A 54 29.94 17.46 12.63
C GLU A 54 29.24 17.12 13.96
N ALA A 55 28.73 18.14 14.67
CA ALA A 55 27.95 17.98 15.90
C ALA A 55 26.65 17.17 15.71
N ALA A 56 26.09 17.14 14.50
CA ALA A 56 24.86 16.41 14.19
C ALA A 56 25.08 15.09 13.45
N LYS A 57 26.31 14.76 13.07
CA LYS A 57 26.63 13.62 12.19
C LYS A 57 26.05 12.28 12.65
N TYR A 58 26.01 12.07 13.96
CA TYR A 58 25.48 10.86 14.60
C TYR A 58 24.18 11.11 15.37
N GLN A 59 23.63 12.32 15.30
CA GLN A 59 22.38 12.67 15.96
C GLN A 59 21.26 11.78 15.41
N ARG A 60 20.30 11.46 16.29
CA ARG A 60 19.09 10.75 15.90
C ARG A 60 17.90 11.65 16.20
N TYR A 61 17.09 11.85 15.19
CA TYR A 61 15.92 12.71 15.22
C TYR A 61 14.69 11.83 15.48
N PRO A 62 14.09 11.90 16.68
CA PRO A 62 12.91 11.13 16.99
C PRO A 62 11.69 11.72 16.30
N LEU A 63 10.95 10.88 15.59
CA LEU A 63 9.65 11.23 15.02
C LEU A 63 8.60 10.24 15.52
N THR A 64 7.48 10.77 15.97
CA THR A 64 6.28 9.99 16.23
C THR A 64 5.38 10.09 15.01
N TRP A 65 4.89 8.95 14.53
CA TRP A 65 3.97 8.90 13.40
C TRP A 65 2.72 8.13 13.81
N HIS A 66 1.61 8.49 13.20
CA HIS A 66 0.32 7.84 13.39
C HIS A 66 -0.47 7.94 12.09
N CYS A 67 -0.91 6.81 11.57
CA CYS A 67 -1.76 6.70 10.40
C CYS A 67 -3.04 5.95 10.77
N HIS A 68 -4.20 6.50 10.39
CA HIS A 68 -5.48 5.88 10.67
C HIS A 68 -6.45 6.01 9.49
N LYS A 69 -7.34 5.03 9.34
CA LYS A 69 -8.42 5.02 8.35
C LYS A 69 -9.62 4.30 8.94
N GLY A 70 -10.74 5.03 9.07
CA GLY A 70 -11.93 4.52 9.74
C GLY A 70 -11.59 4.00 11.14
N GLU A 71 -12.28 2.93 11.54
CA GLU A 71 -11.92 2.13 12.71
C GLU A 71 -11.08 0.90 12.33
N GLU A 72 -11.00 0.56 11.04
CA GLU A 72 -10.34 -0.65 10.55
C GLU A 72 -8.80 -0.62 10.57
N TYR A 73 -8.20 0.57 10.45
CA TYR A 73 -6.75 0.73 10.39
C TYR A 73 -6.29 1.83 11.34
N ASN A 74 -5.37 1.47 12.23
CA ASN A 74 -4.75 2.38 13.19
C ASN A 74 -3.34 1.88 13.50
N ASP A 75 -2.34 2.49 12.87
CA ASP A 75 -0.93 2.13 13.03
C ASP A 75 -0.12 3.35 13.45
N TYR A 76 0.79 3.16 14.39
CA TYR A 76 1.51 4.27 15.00
C TYR A 76 2.83 3.79 15.60
N GLY A 77 3.75 4.74 15.81
CA GLY A 77 4.97 4.44 16.53
C GLY A 77 5.97 5.59 16.51
N THR A 78 7.19 5.28 16.94
CA THR A 78 8.31 6.22 16.92
C THR A 78 9.46 5.65 16.11
N VAL A 79 10.09 6.50 15.31
CA VAL A 79 11.30 6.19 14.52
C VAL A 79 12.40 7.19 14.82
N ARG A 80 13.64 6.80 14.55
CA ARG A 80 14.83 7.65 14.76
C ARG A 80 15.61 7.81 13.48
N LEU A 81 15.42 8.92 12.79
CA LEU A 81 16.11 9.22 11.54
C LEU A 81 17.54 9.70 11.82
N SER A 82 18.48 9.26 10.98
CA SER A 82 19.82 9.88 10.93
C SER A 82 19.81 11.06 9.96
N PRO A 83 20.74 12.02 10.08
CA PRO A 83 20.87 13.11 9.14
C PRO A 83 21.02 12.59 7.72
N ARG A 84 20.25 13.15 6.80
CA ARG A 84 20.25 12.74 5.39
C ARG A 84 20.01 11.24 5.21
N LYS A 85 19.12 10.65 6.02
CA LYS A 85 18.60 9.30 5.83
C LYS A 85 17.09 9.28 5.96
N GLY A 86 16.48 8.28 5.35
CA GLY A 86 15.03 8.09 5.40
C GLY A 86 14.64 6.69 5.82
N ILE A 87 13.36 6.57 6.15
CA ILE A 87 12.71 5.32 6.52
C ILE A 87 11.45 5.14 5.69
N ARG A 88 11.13 3.90 5.35
CA ARG A 88 9.95 3.53 4.57
C ARG A 88 9.00 2.68 5.41
N PHE A 89 7.76 3.14 5.55
CA PHE A 89 6.63 2.39 6.08
C PHE A 89 5.87 1.81 4.89
N LYS A 90 5.64 0.50 4.87
CA LYS A 90 5.02 -0.19 3.75
C LYS A 90 3.57 -0.52 4.01
N SER A 91 2.81 -0.71 2.93
CA SER A 91 1.47 -1.30 2.98
C SER A 91 0.46 -0.51 3.81
N ILE A 92 0.57 0.82 3.86
CA ILE A 92 -0.41 1.68 4.51
C ILE A 92 -1.63 1.80 3.58
N PRO A 93 -2.87 1.60 4.06
CA PRO A 93 -4.07 1.79 3.25
C PRO A 93 -4.13 3.18 2.59
N LYS A 94 -4.43 3.22 1.29
CA LYS A 94 -4.76 4.49 0.64
C LYS A 94 -6.01 5.11 1.28
N GLY A 95 -6.02 6.43 1.40
CA GLY A 95 -7.02 7.20 2.12
C GLY A 95 -6.76 7.31 3.62
N ALA A 96 -5.71 6.67 4.17
CA ALA A 96 -5.34 6.86 5.57
C ALA A 96 -4.87 8.29 5.84
N SER A 97 -5.35 8.87 6.92
CA SER A 97 -4.87 10.15 7.47
C SER A 97 -3.66 9.89 8.36
N CYS A 98 -2.54 10.52 8.04
CA CYS A 98 -1.29 10.40 8.77
C CYS A 98 -0.87 11.72 9.39
N THR A 99 -0.36 11.63 10.62
CA THR A 99 0.32 12.71 11.33
C THR A 99 1.74 12.26 11.66
N VAL A 100 2.72 13.14 11.43
CA VAL A 100 4.11 12.94 11.83
C VAL A 100 4.54 14.13 12.65
N THR A 101 5.05 13.88 13.85
CA THR A 101 5.52 14.91 14.78
C THR A 101 6.99 14.67 15.09
N GLU A 102 7.83 15.69 14.92
CA GLU A 102 9.24 15.69 15.34
C GLU A 102 9.39 16.45 16.66
N ASP A 103 10.16 15.90 17.60
CA ASP A 103 10.59 16.66 18.79
C ASP A 103 11.81 17.52 18.42
N THR A 104 11.53 18.73 17.94
CA THR A 104 12.55 19.67 17.48
C THR A 104 13.37 20.26 18.62
N ASP A 105 12.79 20.39 19.82
CA ASP A 105 13.47 20.99 20.97
C ASP A 105 14.58 20.08 21.50
N ALA A 106 14.36 18.76 21.47
CA ALA A 106 15.36 17.77 21.87
C ALA A 106 16.54 17.67 20.90
N THR A 107 16.41 18.13 19.65
CA THR A 107 17.37 17.84 18.57
C THR A 107 17.74 19.04 17.70
N ALA A 108 17.41 20.26 18.15
CA ALA A 108 17.80 21.49 17.49
C ALA A 108 19.32 21.62 17.37
N VAL A 109 19.79 22.07 16.21
CA VAL A 109 21.20 22.34 15.96
C VAL A 109 21.33 23.80 15.56
N ASN A 110 21.95 24.60 16.42
CA ASN A 110 22.06 26.05 16.26
C ASN A 110 22.72 26.42 14.93
N GLY A 111 22.06 27.32 14.17
CA GLY A 111 22.57 27.83 12.90
C GLY A 111 22.32 26.94 11.68
N TYR A 112 21.56 25.84 11.82
CA TYR A 112 21.24 24.95 10.70
C TYR A 112 19.74 24.80 10.52
N THR A 113 19.29 24.89 9.26
CA THR A 113 17.93 24.54 8.87
C THR A 113 17.79 23.02 8.85
N GLN A 114 16.76 22.52 9.53
CA GLN A 114 16.40 21.11 9.51
C GLN A 114 14.94 20.98 9.11
N THR A 115 14.63 20.05 8.22
CA THR A 115 13.25 19.81 7.79
C THR A 115 12.98 18.33 7.65
N ILE A 116 11.72 17.93 7.78
CA ILE A 116 11.28 16.62 7.33
C ILE A 116 10.79 16.72 5.89
N ARG A 117 11.32 15.84 5.05
CA ARG A 117 10.77 15.55 3.73
C ARG A 117 9.95 14.28 3.79
N TRP A 118 8.82 14.25 3.09
CA TRP A 118 7.94 13.09 3.03
C TRP A 118 7.34 12.90 1.64
N TRP A 119 7.00 11.66 1.29
CA TRP A 119 6.27 11.34 0.06
C TRP A 119 5.60 9.98 0.15
N VAL A 120 4.72 9.73 -0.83
CA VAL A 120 3.99 8.47 -1.00
C VAL A 120 4.60 7.68 -2.15
N ASN A 121 4.78 6.36 -2.00
CA ASN A 121 5.26 5.49 -3.07
C ASN A 121 4.27 4.33 -3.34
N PRO A 122 3.95 4.03 -4.61
CA PRO A 122 4.39 4.71 -5.83
C PRO A 122 3.70 6.06 -6.04
N GLY A 123 4.38 6.97 -6.76
CA GLY A 123 3.75 8.09 -7.45
C GLY A 123 3.77 9.48 -6.79
N GLY A 124 4.15 9.62 -5.52
CA GLY A 124 4.14 10.92 -4.83
C GLY A 124 5.41 11.76 -5.05
N GLU A 125 5.23 13.09 -5.11
CA GLU A 125 6.33 14.05 -5.02
C GLU A 125 6.83 14.20 -3.57
N ALA A 126 8.12 14.50 -3.42
CA ALA A 126 8.68 14.89 -2.13
C ALA A 126 8.09 16.24 -1.70
N LYS A 127 7.38 16.22 -0.58
CA LYS A 127 6.85 17.40 0.10
C LYS A 127 7.77 17.78 1.26
N LEU A 128 7.93 19.07 1.44
CA LEU A 128 8.67 19.65 2.56
C LEU A 128 7.70 19.97 3.68
N GLN A 129 8.14 19.76 4.91
CA GLN A 129 7.50 20.32 6.08
C GLN A 129 7.37 21.84 5.93
N THR A 130 6.17 22.35 6.20
CA THR A 130 5.84 23.76 5.99
C THR A 130 6.16 24.60 7.23
N PRO A 131 6.48 25.89 7.08
CA PRO A 131 6.87 26.75 8.20
C PRO A 131 5.77 27.02 9.23
N ASP A 132 4.50 26.83 8.86
CA ASP A 132 3.31 27.00 9.70
C ASP A 132 3.11 25.84 10.70
N GLN A 133 3.72 24.68 10.47
CA GLN A 133 3.76 23.54 11.39
C GLN A 133 5.20 23.01 11.53
N PRO A 134 6.09 23.75 12.22
CA PRO A 134 7.54 23.50 12.22
C PRO A 134 7.96 22.20 12.91
N ASN A 135 7.04 21.51 13.59
CA ASN A 135 7.26 20.21 14.22
C ASN A 135 6.21 19.16 13.89
N GLN A 136 5.24 19.45 13.00
CA GLN A 136 4.15 18.52 12.68
C GLN A 136 3.84 18.53 11.17
N ILE A 137 3.54 17.36 10.62
CA ILE A 137 3.07 17.16 9.24
C ILE A 137 1.78 16.34 9.29
N SER A 138 0.71 16.84 8.67
CA SER A 138 -0.56 16.12 8.54
C SER A 138 -0.96 16.00 7.08
N PHE A 139 -1.32 14.80 6.63
CA PHE A 139 -1.70 14.52 5.25
C PHE A 139 -2.55 13.26 5.11
N THR A 140 -3.20 13.09 3.97
CA THR A 140 -3.88 11.83 3.59
C THR A 140 -3.07 11.09 2.54
N LEU A 141 -2.88 9.78 2.67
CA LEU A 141 -2.24 8.94 1.66
C LEU A 141 -3.15 8.74 0.46
N ASN A 142 -3.16 9.71 -0.46
CA ASN A 142 -3.78 9.56 -1.77
C ASN A 142 -2.68 9.46 -2.82
N SER A 143 -2.84 8.57 -3.80
CA SER A 143 -1.87 8.37 -4.90
C SER A 143 -1.81 9.55 -5.89
N ASP A 144 -2.54 10.63 -5.62
CA ASP A 144 -2.75 11.71 -6.57
C ASP A 144 -1.71 12.81 -6.34
N THR A 145 -0.55 12.67 -6.97
CA THR A 145 0.27 13.81 -7.40
C THR A 145 1.21 13.41 -8.53
N LYS A 146 1.50 14.37 -9.40
CA LYS A 146 2.17 14.25 -10.69
C LYS A 146 3.65 13.87 -10.48
N VAL A 147 4.21 13.04 -11.34
CA VAL A 147 5.65 12.79 -11.34
C VAL A 147 6.35 14.05 -11.85
N LEU A 148 6.87 14.89 -10.95
CA LEU A 148 7.93 15.82 -11.35
C LEU A 148 9.24 15.07 -11.44
N SER A 149 9.92 15.28 -12.57
CA SER A 149 11.15 14.64 -12.98
C SER A 149 12.12 14.48 -11.82
N ALA A 150 12.55 13.24 -11.64
CA ALA A 150 13.54 12.80 -10.67
C ALA A 150 14.69 13.81 -10.51
N GLY A 151 14.61 14.64 -9.48
CA GLY A 151 15.79 15.03 -8.74
C GLY A 151 16.28 13.75 -8.07
N SER A 152 17.24 13.09 -8.73
CA SER A 152 17.81 11.79 -8.40
C SER A 152 18.00 11.60 -6.89
N PHE A 153 16.99 10.99 -6.25
CA PHE A 153 17.09 10.58 -4.87
C PHE A 153 17.41 9.10 -4.85
N GLU A 154 18.67 8.78 -4.55
CA GLU A 154 19.14 7.40 -4.60
C GLU A 154 18.33 6.51 -3.65
N LYS A 155 17.72 5.47 -4.23
CA LYS A 155 17.01 4.37 -3.55
C LYS A 155 17.80 3.73 -2.39
N ASN A 156 19.12 3.92 -2.34
CA ASN A 156 20.03 3.29 -1.38
C ASN A 156 20.10 3.98 0.00
N ARG A 157 19.30 5.04 0.22
CA ARG A 157 19.34 5.86 1.44
C ARG A 157 18.18 5.60 2.41
N PHE A 158 17.40 4.54 2.15
CA PHE A 158 16.22 4.17 2.92
C PHE A 158 16.45 2.88 3.69
N GLU A 159 16.15 2.92 4.99
CA GLU A 159 16.00 1.74 5.83
C GLU A 159 14.50 1.39 5.90
N GLU A 160 14.16 0.10 5.99
CA GLU A 160 12.77 -0.32 6.20
C GLU A 160 12.36 -0.01 7.63
N ALA A 161 11.18 0.57 7.82
CA ALA A 161 10.69 0.87 9.16
C ALA A 161 10.43 -0.43 9.92
N ILE A 162 11.20 -0.63 10.98
CA ILE A 162 10.85 -1.62 12.00
C ILE A 162 10.06 -0.85 13.05
N PRO A 163 8.72 -0.96 13.10
CA PRO A 163 7.94 -0.31 14.14
C PRO A 163 8.45 -0.79 15.49
N TYR A 164 8.83 0.15 16.36
CA TYR A 164 9.00 -0.15 17.78
C TYR A 164 7.60 -0.39 18.33
N THR A 165 7.15 -1.65 18.33
CA THR A 165 6.03 -2.04 19.16
C THR A 165 6.49 -1.86 20.60
N SER A 166 5.97 -0.85 21.29
CA SER A 166 6.05 -0.84 22.75
C SER A 166 5.26 -2.05 23.24
N SER A 167 5.94 -3.16 23.48
CA SER A 167 5.39 -4.26 24.24
C SER A 167 5.17 -3.74 25.66
N SER A 168 3.97 -3.25 25.95
CA SER A 168 3.52 -3.09 27.32
C SER A 168 3.21 -4.50 27.84
N SER A 169 4.11 -5.00 28.70
CA SER A 169 3.89 -6.16 29.57
C SER A 169 2.72 -5.94 30.51
#